data_AF-A0A661SJT6-F1
#
_entry.id   AF-A0A661SJT6-F1
#
_cell.length_a   1.000
_cell.length_b   1.000
_cell.length_c   1.000
_cell.angle_alpha   90.00
_cell.angle_beta   90.00
_cell.angle_gamma   90.00
#
_symmetry.space_group_name_H-M   'P 1'
#
loop_
_entity.id
_entity.type
_entity.pdbx_description
1 polymer ?
#
loop_
_entity_poly.entity_id
_entity_poly.type
_entity_poly.pdbx_seq_one_letter_code
_entity_poly.pdbx_strand_id
1 'polypeptide(L)'
;MGSIDRQSKENFVNLVHSVVIRDEFEATHALLKLMEYDEEPDTRLLSRDLADLMGEHLYQPLKQLRMEKLLHQILDLISTHRLRMPPDLFLMMKALATVEGVGLSLDPDFQMVDHATPFIRRVRMEQFHPKRVAQDIKKSGSELVRLMQEIPGELRGLLKQMRRGKVKIEFEHRGLEPMLITHDKISNRIAFSIIIGALIIGSALIVLSKTPPFMFGISIIGIVGFVVAGLMGMWLLIAILRRGKL
;
A
#
# COMPACT_ATOMS: atom_id res chain seq x y z
N MET A 1 34.32 5.60 -16.86
CA MET A 1 34.42 6.88 -16.13
C MET A 1 33.03 7.16 -15.57
N GLY A 2 32.87 7.21 -14.25
CA GLY A 2 31.58 7.55 -13.64
C GLY A 2 31.33 9.06 -13.79
N SER A 3 30.13 9.45 -14.22
CA SER A 3 29.72 10.85 -14.29
C SER A 3 28.44 11.01 -13.51
N ILE A 4 28.41 11.96 -12.59
CA ILE A 4 27.22 12.26 -11.81
C ILE A 4 26.57 13.48 -12.43
N ASP A 5 25.28 13.37 -12.73
CA ASP A 5 24.50 14.47 -13.23
C ASP A 5 24.37 15.58 -12.18
N ARG A 6 23.94 16.75 -12.63
CA ARG A 6 23.86 17.93 -11.79
C ARG A 6 22.83 17.78 -10.67
N GLN A 7 21.68 17.16 -10.94
CA GLN A 7 20.61 16.99 -9.97
C GLN A 7 21.06 16.07 -8.82
N SER A 8 21.71 14.95 -9.14
CA SER A 8 22.23 14.02 -8.13
C SER A 8 23.30 14.68 -7.25
N LYS A 9 24.19 15.50 -7.81
CA LYS A 9 25.16 16.29 -7.02
C LYS A 9 24.47 17.24 -6.03
N GLU A 10 23.40 17.88 -6.47
CA GLU A 10 22.66 18.84 -5.65
C GLU A 10 21.87 18.17 -4.55
N ASN A 11 21.19 17.07 -4.86
CA ASN A 11 20.50 16.23 -3.88
C ASN A 11 21.48 15.67 -2.84
N PHE A 12 22.69 15.25 -3.25
CA PHE A 12 23.73 14.79 -2.33
C PHE A 12 24.22 15.91 -1.41
N VAL A 13 24.46 17.12 -1.94
CA VAL A 13 24.83 18.29 -1.13
C VAL A 13 23.72 18.67 -0.15
N ASN A 14 22.46 18.50 -0.53
CA ASN A 14 21.32 18.71 0.35
C ASN A 14 21.26 17.65 1.45
N LEU A 15 21.48 16.37 1.13
CA LEU A 15 21.57 15.31 2.13
C LEU A 15 22.66 15.61 3.17
N VAL A 16 23.88 15.93 2.71
CA VAL A 16 24.99 16.29 3.60
C VAL A 16 24.65 17.54 4.41
N HIS A 17 23.95 18.51 3.82
CA HIS A 17 23.49 19.69 4.56
C HIS A 17 22.57 19.33 5.72
N SER A 18 21.49 18.60 5.41
CA SER A 18 20.43 18.27 6.36
C SER A 18 21.00 17.48 7.53
N VAL A 19 21.93 16.59 7.24
CA VAL A 19 22.70 15.86 8.25
C VAL A 19 23.51 16.82 9.15
N VAL A 20 24.19 17.82 8.59
CA VAL A 20 24.97 18.81 9.36
C VAL A 20 24.09 19.71 10.23
N ILE A 21 22.94 20.17 9.71
CA ILE A 21 22.01 21.02 10.45
C ILE A 21 21.07 20.24 11.38
N ARG A 22 21.21 18.91 11.42
CA ARG A 22 20.41 18.00 12.26
C ARG A 22 18.92 18.03 11.92
N ASP A 23 18.63 18.15 10.63
CA ASP A 23 17.27 18.08 10.12
C ASP A 23 17.03 16.67 9.57
N GLU A 24 16.53 15.79 10.44
CA GLU A 24 16.25 14.38 10.14
C GLU A 24 15.20 14.24 9.04
N PHE A 25 14.21 15.13 9.02
CA PHE A 25 13.13 15.11 8.04
C PHE A 25 13.65 15.47 6.65
N GLU A 26 14.39 16.58 6.54
CA GLU A 26 15.01 16.98 5.28
C GLU A 26 16.11 16.00 4.85
N ALA A 27 16.82 15.36 5.77
CA ALA A 27 17.81 14.32 5.46
C ALA A 27 17.12 13.10 4.84
N THR A 28 16.00 12.66 5.41
CA THR A 28 15.18 11.56 4.88
C THR A 28 14.66 11.89 3.48
N HIS A 29 14.13 13.10 3.31
CA HIS A 29 13.60 13.53 2.03
C HIS A 29 14.69 13.66 0.94
N ALA A 30 15.87 14.19 1.30
CA ALA A 30 17.02 14.25 0.40
C ALA A 30 17.57 12.86 0.06
N LEU A 31 17.59 11.93 1.01
CA LEU A 31 17.97 10.54 0.78
C LEU A 31 17.03 9.87 -0.21
N LEU A 32 15.71 10.01 -0.06
CA LEU A 32 14.73 9.43 -0.98
C LEU A 32 14.85 9.98 -2.40
N LYS A 33 15.27 11.25 -2.57
CA LYS A 33 15.56 11.84 -3.90
C LYS A 33 16.81 11.27 -4.58
N LEU A 34 17.66 10.56 -3.85
CA LEU A 34 18.89 9.94 -4.34
C LEU A 34 18.72 8.44 -4.58
N MET A 35 17.64 7.83 -4.10
CA MET A 35 17.40 6.39 -4.16
C MET A 35 16.26 6.06 -5.11
N GLU A 36 16.32 4.85 -5.67
CA GLU A 36 15.24 4.24 -6.43
C GLU A 36 14.46 3.27 -5.54
N TYR A 37 13.15 3.17 -5.72
CA TYR A 37 12.30 2.22 -4.99
C TYR A 37 11.15 1.75 -5.88
N ASP A 38 10.77 0.48 -5.76
CA ASP A 38 9.61 -0.09 -6.46
C ASP A 38 8.31 0.14 -5.66
N GLU A 39 8.40 0.07 -4.33
CA GLU A 39 7.31 0.32 -3.39
C GLU A 39 7.68 1.51 -2.51
N GLU A 40 6.72 2.38 -2.22
CA GLU A 40 6.95 3.55 -1.37
C GLU A 40 7.35 3.09 0.04
N PRO A 41 8.53 3.47 0.54
CA PRO A 41 9.03 3.03 1.84
C PRO A 41 8.25 3.70 2.99
N ASP A 42 8.20 3.05 4.15
CA ASP A 42 7.71 3.70 5.38
C ASP A 42 8.67 4.82 5.78
N THR A 43 8.30 6.04 5.39
CA THR A 43 9.09 7.26 5.61
C THR A 43 9.33 7.54 7.09
N ARG A 44 8.44 7.11 7.98
CA ARG A 44 8.56 7.33 9.43
C ARG A 44 9.58 6.37 10.03
N LEU A 45 9.55 5.09 9.62
CA LEU A 45 10.57 4.12 10.03
C LEU A 45 11.95 4.52 9.48
N LEU A 46 12.03 4.89 8.21
CA LEU A 46 13.26 5.36 7.58
C LEU A 46 13.84 6.59 8.29
N SER A 47 12.99 7.57 8.62
CA SER A 47 13.42 8.78 9.32
C SER A 47 13.98 8.48 10.70
N ARG A 48 13.37 7.52 11.43
CA ARG A 48 13.86 7.13 12.75
C ARG A 48 15.21 6.42 12.66
N ASP A 49 15.34 5.45 11.76
CA ASP A 49 16.56 4.67 11.62
C ASP A 49 17.71 5.54 11.05
N LEU A 50 17.41 6.53 10.20
CA LEU A 50 18.36 7.55 9.77
C LEU A 50 18.78 8.48 10.91
N ALA A 51 17.83 8.88 11.78
CA ALA A 51 18.12 9.67 12.97
C ALA A 51 19.05 8.93 13.94
N ASP A 52 18.86 7.61 14.12
CA ASP A 52 19.73 6.77 14.93
C ASP A 52 21.15 6.69 14.34
N LEU A 53 21.27 6.55 13.01
CA LEU A 53 22.57 6.56 12.32
C LEU A 53 23.30 7.91 12.49
N MET A 54 22.58 9.03 12.36
CA MET A 54 23.08 10.37 12.65
C MET A 54 23.50 10.51 14.12
N GLY A 55 22.68 9.94 15.01
CA GLY A 55 22.87 9.68 16.44
C GLY A 55 24.26 9.18 16.81
N GLU A 56 24.56 8.00 16.27
CA GLU A 56 25.71 7.21 16.69
C GLU A 56 27.04 7.72 16.12
N HIS A 57 27.04 8.31 14.92
CA HIS A 57 28.28 8.56 14.16
C HIS A 57 28.52 10.04 13.86
N LEU A 58 27.48 10.88 13.76
CA LEU A 58 27.62 12.27 13.30
C LEU A 58 27.51 13.31 14.41
N TYR A 59 27.18 12.92 15.65
CA TYR A 59 27.20 13.80 16.82
C TYR A 59 28.53 13.78 17.60
N GLN A 60 29.46 12.89 17.23
CA GLN A 60 30.87 12.97 17.66
C GLN A 60 31.61 13.96 16.75
N PRO A 61 32.78 14.50 17.17
CA PRO A 61 33.59 15.33 16.28
C PRO A 61 33.81 14.58 14.96
N LEU A 62 33.47 15.21 13.82
CA LEU A 62 33.61 14.66 12.46
C LEU A 62 35.01 14.09 12.19
N LYS A 63 35.99 14.43 13.03
CA LYS A 63 37.34 13.89 13.14
C LYS A 63 37.43 12.37 13.42
N GLN A 64 36.39 11.73 13.95
CA GLN A 64 36.38 10.28 14.24
C GLN A 64 35.54 9.45 13.26
N LEU A 65 34.96 10.11 12.26
CA LEU A 65 34.12 9.47 11.26
C LEU A 65 34.99 8.66 10.29
N ARG A 66 34.75 7.34 10.19
CA ARG A 66 35.37 6.50 9.15
C ARG A 66 34.38 6.29 8.03
N MET A 67 34.66 6.77 6.81
CA MET A 67 33.74 6.66 5.68
C MET A 67 33.44 5.20 5.33
N GLU A 68 34.38 4.28 5.57
CA GLU A 68 34.18 2.84 5.39
C GLU A 68 33.01 2.31 6.23
N LYS A 69 33.01 2.62 7.54
CA LYS A 69 31.95 2.18 8.46
C LYS A 69 30.61 2.83 8.12
N LEU A 70 30.65 4.12 7.78
CA LEU A 70 29.47 4.90 7.42
C LEU A 70 28.84 4.38 6.11
N LEU A 71 29.68 4.04 5.12
CA LEU A 71 29.24 3.43 3.87
C LEU A 71 28.51 2.10 4.13
N HIS A 72 29.06 1.23 4.98
CA HIS A 72 28.40 -0.03 5.33
C HIS A 72 27.03 0.21 5.97
N GLN A 73 26.93 1.13 6.93
CA GLN A 73 25.66 1.44 7.60
C GLN A 73 24.63 2.07 6.66
N ILE A 74 25.06 2.92 5.72
CA ILE A 74 24.17 3.46 4.69
C ILE A 74 23.65 2.35 3.79
N LEU A 75 24.51 1.41 3.37
CA LEU A 75 24.10 0.27 2.54
C LEU A 75 23.12 -0.64 3.30
N ASP A 76 23.34 -0.86 4.59
CA ASP A 76 22.43 -1.63 5.44
C ASP A 76 21.07 -0.93 5.60
N LEU A 77 21.06 0.40 5.82
CA LEU A 77 19.84 1.20 5.90
C LEU A 77 19.03 1.13 4.58
N ILE A 78 19.72 1.30 3.45
CA ILE A 78 19.14 1.21 2.10
C ILE A 78 18.54 -0.17 1.86
N SER A 79 19.28 -1.24 2.17
CA SER A 79 18.81 -2.61 2.01
C SER A 79 17.61 -2.92 2.91
N THR A 80 17.63 -2.48 4.16
CA THR A 80 16.54 -2.71 5.14
C THR A 80 15.23 -2.07 4.68
N HIS A 81 15.31 -0.88 4.08
CA HIS A 81 14.15 -0.14 3.59
C HIS A 81 13.81 -0.45 2.13
N ARG A 82 14.39 -1.51 1.54
CA ARG A 82 14.19 -1.93 0.14
C ARG A 82 14.46 -0.82 -0.88
N LEU A 83 15.34 0.10 -0.52
CA LEU A 83 15.83 1.14 -1.40
C LEU A 83 16.92 0.56 -2.31
N ARG A 84 17.07 1.13 -3.50
CA ARG A 84 18.14 0.79 -4.45
C ARG A 84 18.99 2.02 -4.69
N MET A 85 20.29 1.85 -4.50
CA MET A 85 21.26 2.89 -4.81
C MET A 85 21.59 2.87 -6.30
N PRO A 86 21.46 4.00 -7.02
CA PRO A 86 21.89 4.10 -8.41
C PRO A 86 23.40 3.79 -8.57
N PRO A 87 23.84 3.14 -9.66
CA PRO A 87 25.24 2.80 -9.87
C PRO A 87 26.20 3.98 -9.79
N ASP A 88 25.81 5.14 -10.33
CA ASP A 88 26.63 6.35 -10.32
C ASP A 88 26.86 6.89 -8.90
N LEU A 89 25.84 6.79 -8.04
CA LEU A 89 25.93 7.21 -6.63
C LEU A 89 26.82 6.25 -5.83
N PHE A 90 26.71 4.94 -6.10
CA PHE A 90 27.59 3.94 -5.49
C PHE A 90 29.05 4.17 -5.88
N LEU A 91 29.33 4.43 -7.16
CA LEU A 91 30.67 4.74 -7.64
C LEU A 91 31.24 6.01 -6.99
N MET A 92 30.40 7.04 -6.79
CA MET A 92 30.79 8.25 -6.05
C MET A 92 31.19 7.94 -4.62
N MET A 93 30.35 7.23 -3.88
CA MET A 93 30.59 6.87 -2.49
C MET A 93 31.86 6.02 -2.36
N LYS A 94 32.04 5.05 -3.26
CA LYS A 94 33.26 4.22 -3.33
C LYS A 94 34.50 5.06 -3.62
N ALA A 95 34.42 6.03 -4.55
CA ALA A 95 35.52 6.92 -4.84
C ALA A 95 35.90 7.78 -3.64
N LEU A 96 34.91 8.34 -2.92
CA LEU A 96 35.13 9.10 -1.69
C LEU A 96 35.82 8.25 -0.60
N ALA A 97 35.32 7.03 -0.37
CA ALA A 97 35.93 6.09 0.58
C ALA A 97 37.36 5.71 0.18
N THR A 98 37.62 5.52 -1.12
CA THR A 98 38.96 5.20 -1.63
C THR A 98 39.93 6.37 -1.43
N VAL A 99 39.49 7.60 -1.71
CA VAL A 99 40.30 8.81 -1.49
C VAL A 99 40.62 8.99 -0.01
N GLU A 100 39.65 8.76 0.88
CA GLU A 100 39.90 8.80 2.32
C GLU A 100 40.91 7.72 2.75
N GLY A 101 40.75 6.48 2.29
CA GLY A 101 41.67 5.39 2.63
C GLY A 101 43.11 5.65 2.17
N VAL A 102 43.30 6.23 0.99
CA VAL A 102 44.62 6.69 0.51
C VAL A 102 45.13 7.86 1.35
N GLY A 103 44.26 8.81 1.70
CA GLY A 103 44.59 9.95 2.57
C GLY A 103 45.10 9.50 3.94
N LEU A 104 44.37 8.59 4.60
CA LEU A 104 44.75 8.00 5.89
C LEU A 104 46.03 7.17 5.82
N SER A 105 46.33 6.57 4.67
CA SER A 105 47.59 5.84 4.45
C SER A 105 48.80 6.77 4.37
N LEU A 106 48.60 8.04 3.99
CA LEU A 106 49.66 9.06 3.88
C LEU A 106 49.77 9.93 5.14
N ASP A 107 48.62 10.31 5.70
CA ASP A 107 48.49 11.13 6.91
C ASP A 107 47.41 10.51 7.82
N PRO A 108 47.81 9.84 8.92
CA PRO A 108 46.87 9.24 9.86
C PRO A 108 45.92 10.22 10.55
N ASP A 109 46.26 11.51 10.58
CA ASP A 109 45.44 12.59 11.16
C ASP A 109 44.59 13.31 10.10
N PHE A 110 44.56 12.81 8.87
CA PHE A 110 43.81 13.39 7.75
C PHE A 110 42.31 13.46 8.05
N GLN A 111 41.72 14.65 7.87
CA GLN A 111 40.30 14.92 8.10
C GLN A 111 39.60 15.28 6.79
N MET A 112 39.03 14.28 6.11
CA MET A 112 38.34 14.44 4.82
C MET A 112 37.21 15.50 4.88
N VAL A 113 36.46 15.54 5.98
CA VAL A 113 35.31 16.44 6.16
C VAL A 113 35.73 17.91 6.09
N ASP A 114 36.84 18.28 6.71
CA ASP A 114 37.33 19.67 6.73
C ASP A 114 37.67 20.15 5.31
N HIS A 115 38.23 19.27 4.49
CA HIS A 115 38.54 19.55 3.09
C HIS A 115 37.30 19.56 2.19
N ALA A 116 36.27 18.78 2.49
CA ALA A 116 35.02 18.73 1.72
C ALA A 116 34.07 19.90 2.02
N THR A 117 34.08 20.41 3.25
CA THR A 117 33.24 21.54 3.71
C THR A 117 33.22 22.76 2.78
N PRO A 118 34.37 23.32 2.35
CA PRO A 118 34.36 24.48 1.44
C PRO A 118 33.75 24.18 0.07
N PHE A 119 33.85 22.94 -0.41
CA PHE A 119 33.23 22.52 -1.66
C PHE A 119 31.71 22.45 -1.53
N ILE A 120 31.20 21.84 -0.46
CA ILE A 120 29.76 21.78 -0.14
C ILE A 120 29.17 23.19 -0.06
N ARG A 121 29.87 24.11 0.61
CA ARG A 121 29.44 25.52 0.73
C ARG A 121 29.35 26.21 -0.64
N ARG A 122 30.34 25.99 -1.52
CA ARG A 122 30.35 26.56 -2.88
C ARG A 122 29.17 26.05 -3.71
N VAL A 123 28.92 24.73 -3.72
CA VAL A 123 27.80 24.14 -4.47
C VAL A 123 26.46 24.67 -3.95
N ARG A 124 26.30 24.84 -2.63
CA ARG A 124 25.08 25.43 -2.07
C ARG A 124 24.88 26.89 -2.49
N MET A 125 25.95 27.69 -2.47
CA MET A 125 25.89 29.08 -2.95
C MET A 125 25.51 29.18 -4.42
N GLU A 126 25.99 28.24 -5.25
CA GLU A 126 25.60 28.16 -6.68
C GLU A 126 24.15 27.74 -6.89
N GLN A 127 23.58 26.90 -6.00
CA GLN A 127 22.16 26.57 -6.03
C GLN A 127 21.27 27.80 -5.74
N PHE A 128 21.63 28.61 -4.76
CA PHE A 128 20.86 29.81 -4.38
C PHE A 128 21.21 31.08 -5.18
N HIS A 129 22.00 30.95 -6.26
CA HIS A 129 22.34 32.11 -7.08
C HIS A 129 21.07 32.71 -7.72
N PRO A 130 20.79 34.02 -7.56
CA PRO A 130 19.49 34.62 -7.93
C PRO A 130 19.13 34.44 -9.41
N LYS A 131 20.13 34.47 -10.30
CA LYS A 131 19.95 34.17 -11.73
C LYS A 131 19.40 32.76 -11.98
N ARG A 132 19.82 31.79 -11.16
CA ARG A 132 19.42 30.39 -11.28
C ARG A 132 18.01 30.17 -10.73
N VAL A 133 17.73 30.71 -9.55
CA VAL A 133 16.39 30.71 -8.97
C VAL A 133 15.37 31.33 -9.93
N ALA A 134 15.73 32.44 -10.59
CA ALA A 134 14.88 33.06 -11.61
C ALA A 134 14.65 32.16 -12.85
N GLN A 135 15.66 31.39 -13.27
CA GLN A 135 15.53 30.42 -14.37
C GLN A 135 14.63 29.25 -13.98
N ASP A 136 14.78 28.72 -12.78
CA ASP A 136 13.96 27.61 -12.27
C ASP A 136 12.50 28.05 -12.10
N ILE A 137 12.26 29.23 -11.53
CA ILE A 137 10.90 29.83 -11.46
C ILE A 137 10.31 30.03 -12.85
N LYS A 138 11.08 30.52 -13.81
CA LYS A 138 10.61 30.69 -15.19
C LYS A 138 10.24 29.33 -15.82
N LYS A 139 11.04 28.30 -15.58
CA LYS A 139 10.78 26.94 -16.08
C LYS A 139 9.52 26.37 -15.46
N SER A 140 9.42 26.35 -14.13
CA SER A 140 8.24 25.85 -13.39
C SER A 140 6.98 26.65 -13.75
N GLY A 141 7.09 27.97 -13.90
CA GLY A 141 5.99 28.82 -14.36
C GLY A 141 5.54 28.46 -15.77
N SER A 142 6.47 28.16 -16.69
CA SER A 142 6.12 27.72 -18.04
C SER A 142 5.44 26.35 -18.07
N GLU A 143 5.85 25.42 -17.20
CA GLU A 143 5.20 24.11 -17.05
C GLU A 143 3.78 24.26 -16.47
N LEU A 144 3.59 25.12 -15.47
CA LEU A 144 2.28 25.41 -14.90
C LEU A 144 1.33 26.03 -15.95
N VAL A 145 1.82 26.94 -16.78
CA VAL A 145 1.04 27.53 -17.88
C VAL A 145 0.63 26.45 -18.90
N ARG A 146 1.54 25.54 -19.26
CA ARG A 146 1.21 24.41 -20.17
C ARG A 146 0.14 23.52 -19.56
N LEU A 147 0.28 23.15 -18.29
CA LEU A 147 -0.71 22.34 -17.57
C LEU A 147 -2.09 23.02 -17.58
N MET A 148 -2.15 24.32 -17.30
CA MET A 148 -3.38 25.10 -17.33
C MET A 148 -4.01 25.19 -18.73
N GLN A 149 -3.20 25.13 -19.79
CA GLN A 149 -3.67 25.09 -21.18
C GLN A 149 -4.18 23.70 -21.59
N GLU A 150 -3.64 22.63 -21.03
CA GLU A 150 -3.98 21.23 -21.35
C GLU A 150 -5.23 20.73 -20.60
N ILE A 151 -5.39 21.11 -19.33
CA ILE A 151 -6.53 20.71 -18.48
C ILE A 151 -7.90 20.91 -19.16
N PRO A 152 -8.22 22.06 -19.78
CA PRO A 152 -9.50 22.24 -20.45
C PRO A 152 -9.77 21.24 -21.57
N GLY A 153 -8.72 20.79 -22.28
CA GLY A 153 -8.81 19.79 -23.33
C GLY A 153 -9.16 18.40 -22.79
N GLU A 154 -8.48 17.99 -21.72
CA GLU A 154 -8.73 16.72 -21.02
C GLU A 154 -10.15 16.68 -20.44
N LEU A 155 -10.58 17.76 -19.77
CA LEU A 155 -11.95 17.87 -19.25
C LEU A 155 -12.99 17.77 -20.36
N ARG A 156 -12.79 18.44 -21.50
CA ARG A 156 -13.67 18.31 -22.68
C ARG A 156 -13.67 16.88 -23.22
N GLY A 157 -12.53 16.21 -23.21
CA GLY A 157 -12.39 14.79 -23.57
C GLY A 157 -13.26 13.90 -22.70
N LEU A 158 -13.14 14.03 -21.37
CA LEU A 158 -13.94 13.30 -20.39
C LEU A 158 -15.44 13.59 -20.54
N LEU A 159 -15.83 14.87 -20.66
CA LEU A 159 -17.22 15.28 -20.89
C LEU A 159 -17.80 14.68 -22.19
N LYS A 160 -16.99 14.60 -23.25
CA LYS A 160 -17.39 13.97 -24.52
C LYS A 160 -17.53 12.46 -24.41
N GLN A 161 -16.66 11.80 -23.64
CA GLN A 161 -16.79 10.37 -23.34
C GLN A 161 -18.04 10.08 -22.50
N MET A 162 -18.33 10.91 -21.49
CA MET A 162 -19.56 10.81 -20.68
C MET A 162 -20.81 10.97 -21.54
N ARG A 163 -20.87 12.02 -22.37
CA ARG A 163 -22.01 12.27 -23.30
C ARG A 163 -22.23 11.13 -24.29
N ARG A 164 -21.18 10.42 -24.69
CA ARG A 164 -21.24 9.29 -25.63
C ARG A 164 -21.51 7.96 -24.93
N GLY A 165 -21.72 7.94 -23.61
CA GLY A 165 -21.90 6.71 -22.84
C GLY A 165 -20.69 5.77 -22.88
N LYS A 166 -19.51 6.28 -23.23
CA LYS A 166 -18.27 5.49 -23.28
C LYS A 166 -17.59 5.36 -21.92
N VAL A 167 -18.04 6.15 -20.94
CA VAL A 167 -17.61 6.01 -19.55
C VAL A 167 -18.32 4.79 -18.97
N LYS A 168 -17.58 3.68 -18.87
CA LYS A 168 -18.02 2.50 -18.15
C LYS A 168 -17.66 2.70 -16.68
N ILE A 169 -18.67 2.81 -15.83
CA ILE A 169 -18.45 2.72 -14.38
C ILE A 169 -18.51 1.24 -14.04
N GLU A 170 -17.35 0.65 -13.76
CA GLU A 170 -17.26 -0.73 -13.30
C GLU A 170 -17.65 -0.77 -11.83
N PHE A 171 -18.91 -1.10 -11.56
CA PHE A 171 -19.40 -1.33 -10.21
C PHE A 171 -19.03 -2.75 -9.77
N GLU A 172 -17.89 -2.90 -9.08
CA GLU A 172 -17.56 -4.15 -8.39
C GLU A 172 -18.42 -4.24 -7.11
N HIS A 173 -19.63 -4.80 -7.25
CA HIS A 173 -20.61 -4.80 -6.15
C HIS A 173 -20.30 -5.93 -5.15
N ARG A 174 -19.34 -5.67 -4.24
CA ARG A 174 -19.00 -6.56 -3.12
C ARG A 174 -20.14 -6.58 -2.08
N GLY A 175 -21.17 -7.39 -2.30
CA GLY A 175 -22.31 -7.48 -1.38
C GLY A 175 -23.58 -8.14 -1.93
N LEU A 176 -23.64 -8.48 -3.22
CA LEU A 176 -24.79 -9.18 -3.80
C LEU A 176 -24.73 -10.70 -3.60
N GLU A 177 -23.54 -11.31 -3.54
CA GLU A 177 -23.39 -12.74 -3.25
C GLU A 177 -24.09 -13.17 -1.95
N PRO A 178 -23.94 -12.47 -0.81
CA PRO A 178 -24.69 -12.79 0.41
C PRO A 178 -26.20 -12.69 0.24
N MET A 179 -26.69 -11.76 -0.60
CA MET A 179 -28.13 -11.60 -0.87
C MET A 179 -28.68 -12.77 -1.68
N LEU A 180 -27.98 -13.20 -2.73
CA LEU A 180 -28.35 -14.36 -3.55
C LEU A 180 -28.41 -15.64 -2.71
N ILE A 181 -27.40 -15.88 -1.87
CA ILE A 181 -27.35 -17.04 -0.98
C ILE A 181 -28.49 -17.00 0.06
N THR A 182 -28.90 -15.81 0.51
CA THR A 182 -30.00 -15.65 1.47
C THR A 182 -31.35 -15.88 0.78
N HIS A 183 -31.51 -15.44 -0.46
CA HIS A 183 -32.72 -15.62 -1.25
C HIS A 183 -33.02 -17.11 -1.48
N ASP A 184 -32.04 -17.91 -1.92
CA ASP A 184 -32.22 -19.34 -2.15
C ASP A 184 -32.64 -20.10 -0.88
N LYS A 185 -32.12 -19.70 0.28
CA LYS A 185 -32.50 -20.29 1.57
C LYS A 185 -33.96 -19.98 1.93
N ILE A 186 -34.41 -18.75 1.69
CA ILE A 186 -35.80 -18.35 1.95
C ILE A 186 -36.75 -19.09 1.00
N SER A 187 -36.43 -19.15 -0.29
CA SER A 187 -37.24 -19.87 -1.29
C SER A 187 -37.41 -21.35 -0.93
N ASN A 188 -36.32 -22.04 -0.58
CA ASN A 188 -36.39 -23.44 -0.17
C ASN A 188 -37.22 -23.63 1.11
N ARG A 189 -37.08 -22.73 2.10
CA ARG A 189 -37.87 -22.78 3.35
C ARG A 189 -39.37 -22.63 3.10
N ILE A 190 -39.76 -21.76 2.16
CA ILE A 190 -41.15 -21.58 1.76
C ILE A 190 -41.67 -22.85 1.08
N ALA A 191 -40.92 -23.38 0.12
CA ALA A 191 -41.30 -24.61 -0.60
C ALA A 191 -41.52 -25.80 0.36
N PHE A 192 -40.60 -26.03 1.30
CA PHE A 192 -40.76 -27.10 2.30
C PHE A 192 -41.96 -26.86 3.22
N SER A 193 -42.20 -25.62 3.67
CA SER A 193 -43.37 -25.29 4.50
C SER A 193 -44.68 -25.64 3.78
N ILE A 194 -44.78 -25.34 2.48
CA ILE A 194 -45.96 -25.66 1.66
C ILE A 194 -46.13 -27.18 1.52
N ILE A 195 -45.06 -27.92 1.21
CA ILE A 195 -45.10 -29.38 1.08
C ILE A 195 -45.53 -30.03 2.41
N ILE A 196 -44.97 -29.59 3.53
CA ILE A 196 -45.32 -30.10 4.86
C ILE A 196 -46.80 -29.80 5.17
N GLY A 197 -47.26 -28.58 4.90
CA GLY A 197 -48.67 -28.21 5.08
C GLY A 197 -49.62 -29.05 4.23
N ALA A 198 -49.29 -29.26 2.95
CA ALA A 198 -50.05 -30.13 2.05
C ALA A 198 -50.07 -31.58 2.53
N LEU A 199 -48.95 -32.10 3.06
CA LEU A 199 -48.85 -33.44 3.60
C LEU A 199 -49.68 -33.60 4.88
N ILE A 200 -49.69 -32.60 5.77
CA ILE A 200 -50.54 -32.57 6.97
C ILE A 200 -52.02 -32.62 6.58
N ILE A 201 -52.45 -31.74 5.66
CA ILE A 201 -53.84 -31.66 5.22
C ILE A 201 -54.25 -32.95 4.50
N GLY A 202 -53.43 -33.46 3.58
CA GLY A 202 -53.69 -34.70 2.86
C GLY A 202 -53.78 -35.92 3.80
N SER A 203 -52.88 -36.01 4.77
CA SER A 203 -52.90 -37.07 5.80
C SER A 203 -54.16 -36.98 6.67
N ALA A 204 -54.55 -35.77 7.09
CA ALA A 204 -55.79 -35.55 7.84
C ALA A 204 -57.03 -35.99 7.07
N LEU A 205 -57.10 -35.65 5.78
CA LEU A 205 -58.20 -36.07 4.90
C LEU A 205 -58.25 -37.60 4.75
N ILE A 206 -57.11 -38.27 4.55
CA ILE A 206 -57.05 -39.75 4.42
C ILE A 206 -57.54 -40.44 5.70
N VAL A 207 -57.16 -39.91 6.87
CA VAL A 207 -57.66 -40.39 8.16
C VAL A 207 -59.18 -40.20 8.25
N LEU A 208 -59.69 -39.04 7.86
CA LEU A 208 -61.12 -38.71 7.91
C LEU A 208 -61.96 -39.56 6.94
N SER A 209 -61.44 -39.82 5.74
CA SER A 209 -62.10 -40.62 4.71
C SER A 209 -62.14 -42.12 5.01
N LYS A 210 -61.53 -42.56 6.12
CA LYS A 210 -61.44 -43.98 6.51
C LYS A 210 -60.94 -44.85 5.35
N THR A 211 -59.80 -44.48 4.76
CA THR A 211 -59.21 -45.26 3.66
C THR A 211 -58.48 -46.50 4.24
N PRO A 212 -58.83 -47.74 3.86
CA PRO A 212 -58.08 -48.93 4.27
C PRO A 212 -56.65 -48.91 3.71
N PRO A 213 -55.66 -49.58 4.32
CA PRO A 213 -55.74 -50.47 5.48
C PRO A 213 -55.82 -49.73 6.83
N PHE A 214 -56.50 -50.35 7.80
CA PHE A 214 -56.70 -49.79 9.13
C PHE A 214 -55.81 -50.46 10.18
N MET A 215 -55.37 -49.68 11.17
CA MET A 215 -54.76 -50.17 12.40
C MET A 215 -55.40 -49.41 13.57
N PHE A 216 -55.94 -50.14 14.56
CA PHE A 216 -56.70 -49.57 15.68
C PHE A 216 -57.85 -48.60 15.27
N GLY A 217 -58.48 -48.83 14.11
CA GLY A 217 -59.58 -48.01 13.60
C GLY A 217 -59.16 -46.73 12.86
N ILE A 218 -57.86 -46.50 12.66
CA ILE A 218 -57.31 -45.33 11.96
C ILE A 218 -56.59 -45.81 10.68
N SER A 219 -56.66 -45.03 9.59
CA SER A 219 -55.94 -45.33 8.34
C SER A 219 -54.44 -45.30 8.54
N ILE A 220 -53.74 -46.39 8.22
CA ILE A 220 -52.29 -46.52 8.35
C ILE A 220 -51.57 -45.48 7.47
N ILE A 221 -52.08 -45.26 6.25
CA ILE A 221 -51.50 -44.32 5.27
C ILE A 221 -51.50 -42.90 5.83
N GLY A 222 -52.61 -42.50 6.48
CA GLY A 222 -52.72 -41.20 7.12
C GLY A 222 -51.75 -41.03 8.31
N ILE A 223 -51.60 -42.06 9.15
CA ILE A 223 -50.63 -42.05 10.26
C ILE A 223 -49.21 -41.89 9.73
N VAL A 224 -48.83 -42.67 8.71
CA VAL A 224 -47.50 -42.58 8.10
C VAL A 224 -47.26 -41.17 7.54
N GLY A 225 -48.23 -40.60 6.84
CA GLY A 225 -48.14 -39.24 6.32
C GLY A 225 -47.94 -38.18 7.42
N PHE A 226 -48.65 -38.30 8.56
CA PHE A 226 -48.44 -37.42 9.72
C PHE A 226 -47.05 -37.58 10.34
N VAL A 227 -46.55 -38.80 10.48
CA VAL A 227 -45.21 -39.06 11.02
C VAL A 227 -44.15 -38.45 10.10
N VAL A 228 -44.27 -38.65 8.78
CA VAL A 228 -43.36 -38.05 7.80
C VAL A 228 -43.42 -36.52 7.85
N ALA A 229 -44.61 -35.93 7.88
CA ALA A 229 -44.78 -34.48 7.99
C ALA A 229 -44.17 -33.93 9.30
N GLY A 230 -44.34 -34.63 10.42
CA GLY A 230 -43.78 -34.26 11.71
C GLY A 230 -42.26 -34.30 11.73
N LEU A 231 -41.65 -35.35 11.16
CA LEU A 231 -40.19 -35.45 11.02
C LEU A 231 -39.63 -34.35 10.12
N MET A 232 -40.27 -34.09 8.97
CA MET A 232 -39.87 -33.01 8.06
C MET A 232 -40.03 -31.63 8.70
N GLY A 233 -41.13 -31.38 9.42
CA GLY A 233 -41.38 -30.15 10.14
C GLY A 233 -40.36 -29.90 11.26
N MET A 234 -40.05 -30.94 12.05
CA MET A 234 -39.04 -30.86 13.09
C MET A 234 -37.65 -30.61 12.51
N TRP A 235 -37.29 -31.30 11.42
CA TRP A 235 -36.02 -31.08 10.73
C TRP A 235 -35.90 -29.63 10.19
N LEU A 236 -36.96 -29.12 9.55
CA LEU A 236 -36.99 -27.74 9.06
C LEU A 236 -36.83 -26.74 10.21
N LEU A 237 -37.55 -26.94 11.32
CA LEU A 237 -37.50 -26.09 12.51
C LEU A 237 -36.09 -26.06 13.13
N ILE A 238 -35.42 -27.21 13.23
CA ILE A 238 -34.01 -27.29 13.66
C ILE A 238 -33.09 -26.56 12.68
N ALA A 239 -33.29 -26.75 11.37
CA ALA A 239 -32.46 -26.11 10.34
C ALA A 239 -32.55 -24.57 10.39
N ILE A 240 -33.72 -24.03 10.74
CA ILE A 240 -33.96 -22.59 10.94
C ILE A 240 -33.23 -22.09 12.18
N LEU A 241 -33.46 -22.73 13.33
CA LEU A 241 -32.91 -22.28 14.62
C LEU A 241 -31.39 -22.37 14.67
N ARG A 242 -30.80 -23.40 14.03
CA ARG A 242 -29.34 -23.60 13.99
C ARG A 242 -28.62 -22.58 13.12
N ARG A 243 -29.33 -21.91 12.21
CA ARG A 243 -28.78 -20.90 11.28
C ARG A 243 -29.11 -19.46 11.67
N GLY A 244 -29.99 -19.25 12.65
CA GLY A 244 -30.34 -17.93 13.20
C GLY A 244 -29.44 -17.47 14.36
N LYS A 245 -28.40 -18.23 14.72
CA LYS A 245 -27.34 -17.82 15.65
C LYS A 245 -26.02 -17.73 14.89
N LEU A 246 -25.70 -16.52 14.45
CA LEU A 246 -24.37 -15.93 14.23
C LEU A 246 -24.58 -14.45 13.89
#